data_AF-A0ABD3TDF4-F1
#
_entry.id   AF-A0ABD3TDF4-F1
#
_cell.length_a   1.000
_cell.length_b   1.000
_cell.length_c   1.000
_cell.angle_alpha   90.00
_cell.angle_beta   90.00
_cell.angle_gamma   90.00
#
_symmetry.space_group_name_H-M   'P 1'
#
loop_
_entity.id
_entity.type
_entity.pdbx_description
1 polymer ?
#
loop_
_entity_poly.entity_id
_entity_poly.type
_entity_poly.pdbx_seq_one_letter_code
_entity_poly.pdbx_strand_id
1 'polypeptide(L)'
;MLAWGAIDFKAQMVSLNQMGHTLKAIKWGTDYFIKGHTQPNVLWAQVGDGVSDHYCWERAEDMTTSRTAYKLDPEHPGSDLAGETAAALAAASIAFKPYDSAYSNLLLVHAKQVSFFTLKY
;
A
#
# COMPACT_ATOMS: atom_id res chain seq x y z
N MET A 1 -0.06 5.16 -8.16
CA MET A 1 -0.57 5.41 -9.53
C MET A 1 -2.02 4.98 -9.79
N LEU A 2 -2.46 3.73 -9.54
CA LEU A 2 -3.84 3.29 -9.87
C LEU A 2 -4.94 4.17 -9.23
N ALA A 3 -4.78 4.56 -7.96
CA ALA A 3 -5.75 5.42 -7.27
C ALA A 3 -5.90 6.79 -7.93
N TRP A 4 -4.80 7.39 -8.40
CA TRP A 4 -4.86 8.63 -9.17
C TRP A 4 -5.68 8.45 -10.44
N GLY A 5 -5.41 7.40 -11.22
CA GLY A 5 -6.21 7.09 -12.41
C GLY A 5 -7.71 6.91 -12.10
N ALA A 6 -8.04 6.29 -10.98
CA ALA A 6 -9.42 6.11 -10.53
C ALA A 6 -10.13 7.42 -10.14
N ILE A 7 -9.36 8.44 -9.73
CA ILE A 7 -9.88 9.78 -9.40
C ILE A 7 -10.12 10.55 -10.70
N ASP A 8 -9.10 10.69 -11.53
CA ASP A 8 -9.12 11.58 -12.70
C ASP A 8 -9.99 11.03 -13.83
N PHE A 9 -9.99 9.71 -14.01
CA PHE A 9 -10.73 9.03 -15.08
C PHE A 9 -11.94 8.26 -14.58
N LYS A 10 -12.51 8.69 -13.45
CA LYS A 10 -13.68 8.05 -12.82
C LYS A 10 -14.83 7.85 -13.81
N ALA A 11 -15.17 8.86 -14.61
CA ALA A 11 -16.30 8.80 -15.53
C ALA A 11 -16.13 7.68 -16.57
N GLN A 12 -14.92 7.54 -17.12
CA GLN A 12 -14.55 6.52 -18.11
C GLN A 12 -14.55 5.12 -17.47
N MET A 13 -13.99 4.99 -16.26
CA MET A 13 -13.99 3.70 -15.56
C MET A 13 -15.39 3.24 -15.17
N VAL A 14 -16.28 4.18 -14.81
CA VAL A 14 -17.69 3.89 -14.53
C VAL A 14 -18.44 3.51 -15.82
N SER A 15 -18.26 4.26 -16.91
CA SER A 15 -18.94 3.97 -18.18
C SER A 15 -18.54 2.62 -18.78
N LEU A 16 -17.30 2.17 -18.55
CA LEU A 16 -16.79 0.86 -18.96
C LEU A 16 -17.06 -0.27 -17.94
N ASN A 17 -17.80 0.02 -16.86
CA ASN A 17 -18.06 -0.92 -15.76
C ASN A 17 -16.78 -1.52 -15.14
N GLN A 18 -15.67 -0.78 -15.16
CA GLN A 18 -14.38 -1.19 -14.60
C GLN A 18 -14.11 -0.64 -13.21
N MET A 19 -14.88 0.37 -12.75
CA MET A 19 -14.61 1.04 -11.47
C MET A 19 -14.56 0.06 -10.29
N GLY A 20 -15.43 -0.96 -10.26
CA GLY A 20 -15.40 -1.99 -9.22
C GLY A 20 -14.12 -2.83 -9.24
N HIS A 21 -13.61 -3.18 -10.42
CA HIS A 21 -12.34 -3.91 -10.56
C HIS A 21 -11.15 -3.04 -10.19
N THR A 22 -11.14 -1.77 -10.61
CA THR A 22 -10.09 -0.81 -10.25
C THR A 22 -10.01 -0.62 -8.74
N LEU A 23 -11.14 -0.43 -8.06
CA LEU A 23 -11.18 -0.29 -6.60
C LEU A 23 -10.69 -1.58 -5.92
N LYS A 24 -11.08 -2.77 -6.39
CA LYS A 24 -10.55 -4.03 -5.85
C LYS A 24 -9.02 -4.13 -5.97
N ALA A 25 -8.46 -3.74 -7.11
CA ALA A 25 -7.01 -3.74 -7.34
C ALA A 25 -6.29 -2.76 -6.40
N ILE A 26 -6.83 -1.55 -6.21
CA ILE A 26 -6.28 -0.57 -5.24
C ILE A 26 -6.37 -1.13 -3.82
N LYS A 27 -7.54 -1.69 -3.45
CA LYS A 27 -7.80 -2.22 -2.11
C LYS A 27 -6.81 -3.33 -1.74
N TRP A 28 -6.46 -4.18 -2.69
CA TRP A 28 -5.51 -5.27 -2.46
C TRP A 28 -4.15 -4.74 -1.96
N GLY A 29 -3.62 -3.71 -2.61
CA GLY A 29 -2.38 -3.06 -2.18
C GLY A 29 -2.53 -2.32 -0.86
N THR A 30 -3.61 -1.56 -0.68
CA THR A 30 -3.78 -0.75 0.54
C THR A 30 -4.12 -1.58 1.78
N ASP A 31 -4.82 -2.71 1.64
CA ASP A 31 -5.01 -3.67 2.73
C ASP A 31 -3.67 -4.22 3.22
N TYR A 32 -2.74 -4.48 2.30
CA TYR A 32 -1.38 -4.90 2.65
C TYR A 32 -0.61 -3.78 3.35
N PHE A 33 -0.66 -2.55 2.86
CA PHE A 33 0.00 -1.41 3.52
C PHE A 33 -0.55 -1.13 4.92
N ILE A 34 -1.87 -1.26 5.12
CA ILE A 34 -2.48 -1.15 6.46
C ILE A 34 -1.91 -2.21 7.41
N LYS A 35 -1.76 -3.46 6.95
CA LYS A 35 -1.14 -4.54 7.75
C LYS A 35 0.35 -4.27 8.02
N GLY A 36 1.07 -3.71 7.04
CA GLY A 36 2.48 -3.35 7.19
C GLY A 36 2.73 -2.16 8.13
N HIS A 37 1.75 -1.27 8.29
CA HIS A 37 1.83 -0.17 9.24
C HIS A 37 1.31 -0.60 10.63
N THR A 38 2.17 -1.30 11.38
CA THR A 38 1.78 -1.95 12.65
C THR A 38 1.79 -1.03 13.86
N GLN A 39 2.55 0.05 13.82
CA GLN A 39 2.66 1.08 14.87
C GLN A 39 2.93 2.44 14.22
N PRO A 40 2.66 3.58 14.90
CA PRO A 40 2.74 4.91 14.27
C PRO A 40 4.06 5.27 13.58
N ASN A 41 5.18 4.68 14.01
CA ASN A 41 6.52 4.89 13.42
C ASN A 41 7.17 3.57 12.96
N VAL A 42 6.37 2.54 12.63
CA VAL A 42 6.87 1.26 12.14
C VAL A 42 6.14 0.85 10.89
N LEU A 43 6.89 0.68 9.79
CA LEU A 43 6.36 0.25 8.50
C LEU A 43 7.15 -0.97 7.99
N TRP A 44 6.48 -2.10 7.83
CA TRP A 44 7.06 -3.27 7.17
C TRP A 44 7.17 -3.01 5.67
N ALA A 45 8.40 -3.05 5.17
CA ALA A 45 8.83 -2.56 3.87
C ALA A 45 9.00 -3.66 2.82
N GLN A 46 9.37 -4.86 3.27
CA GLN A 46 9.70 -5.98 2.38
C GLN A 46 9.40 -7.31 3.07
N VAL A 47 8.97 -8.30 2.28
CA VAL A 47 8.79 -9.68 2.71
C VAL A 47 9.44 -10.59 1.66
N GLY A 48 10.48 -11.30 2.06
CA GLY A 48 11.36 -12.05 1.15
C GLY A 48 12.77 -11.48 1.12
N ASP A 49 13.71 -12.38 0.90
CA ASP A 49 15.11 -12.07 0.61
C ASP A 49 15.35 -12.21 -0.89
N GLY A 50 15.91 -11.18 -1.53
CA GLY A 50 16.04 -11.16 -2.99
C GLY A 50 16.95 -12.25 -3.55
N VAL A 51 17.98 -12.69 -2.81
CA VAL A 51 18.89 -13.73 -3.29
C VAL A 51 18.18 -15.09 -3.33
N SER A 52 17.59 -15.50 -2.21
CA SER A 52 16.90 -16.78 -2.12
C SER A 52 15.62 -16.82 -2.94
N ASP A 53 14.86 -15.72 -3.01
CA ASP A 53 13.65 -15.60 -3.82
C ASP A 53 13.96 -15.75 -5.32
N HIS A 54 14.96 -15.01 -5.84
CA HIS A 54 15.29 -15.04 -7.27
C HIS A 54 15.99 -16.33 -7.72
N TYR A 55 16.57 -17.11 -6.79
CA TYR A 55 17.14 -18.41 -7.12
C TYR A 55 16.06 -19.51 -7.23
N CYS A 56 14.85 -19.25 -6.74
CA CYS A 56 13.73 -20.18 -6.79
C CYS A 56 12.91 -19.96 -8.07
N TRP A 57 12.88 -20.98 -8.95
CA TRP A 57 12.03 -20.97 -10.15
C TRP A 57 10.90 -21.99 -10.00
N GLU A 58 9.89 -21.60 -9.22
CA GLU A 58 8.72 -22.42 -8.92
C GLU A 58 7.46 -21.53 -8.98
N ARG A 59 6.27 -22.15 -8.90
CA ARG A 59 5.05 -21.37 -8.71
C ARG A 59 5.06 -20.78 -7.30
N ALA A 60 4.47 -19.60 -7.12
CA ALA A 60 4.49 -18.89 -5.84
C ALA A 60 3.90 -19.73 -4.69
N GLU A 61 2.89 -20.56 -4.96
CA GLU A 61 2.26 -21.48 -4.01
C GLU A 61 3.15 -22.67 -3.58
N ASP A 62 4.20 -22.98 -4.35
CA ASP A 62 5.10 -24.11 -4.08
C ASP A 62 6.40 -23.67 -3.38
N MET A 63 6.66 -22.37 -3.27
CA MET A 63 7.91 -21.83 -2.73
C MET A 63 8.11 -22.19 -1.25
N THR A 64 9.30 -22.70 -0.92
CA THR A 64 9.72 -22.96 0.48
C THR A 64 10.90 -22.09 0.92
N THR A 65 11.28 -21.08 0.15
CA THR A 65 12.37 -20.15 0.50
C THR A 65 11.99 -19.28 1.71
N SER A 66 13.00 -18.79 2.43
CA SER A 66 12.75 -17.90 3.57
C SER A 66 12.05 -16.61 3.12
N ARG A 67 10.97 -16.25 3.79
CA ARG A 67 10.22 -15.00 3.55
C ARG A 67 10.40 -14.01 4.68
N THR A 68 11.66 -13.72 5.03
CA THR A 68 12.02 -12.76 6.09
C THR A 68 11.36 -11.42 5.83
N ALA A 69 10.79 -10.82 6.87
CA ALA A 69 10.19 -9.49 6.79
C ALA A 69 11.18 -8.43 7.30
N TYR A 70 11.21 -7.27 6.65
CA TYR A 70 12.07 -6.13 6.99
C TYR A 70 11.19 -4.90 7.21
N LYS A 71 11.59 -4.03 8.14
CA LYS A 71 10.82 -2.85 8.55
C LYS A 71 11.67 -1.59 8.55
N LEU A 72 10.98 -0.47 8.43
CA LEU A 72 11.46 0.87 8.78
C LEU A 72 11.01 1.19 10.20
N ASP A 73 11.87 1.88 10.93
CA ASP A 73 11.63 2.44 12.26
C ASP A 73 12.53 3.68 12.50
N PRO A 74 12.40 4.39 13.64
CA PRO A 74 13.22 5.59 13.89
C PRO A 74 14.74 5.36 13.82
N GLU A 75 15.20 4.15 14.13
CA GLU A 75 16.62 3.77 14.05
C GLU A 75 17.05 3.41 12.61
N HIS A 76 16.11 2.98 11.78
CA HIS A 76 16.31 2.61 10.37
C HIS A 76 15.26 3.30 9.48
N PRO A 77 15.40 4.61 9.21
CA PRO A 77 14.40 5.37 8.47
C PRO A 77 14.39 5.02 6.97
N GLY A 78 13.33 5.43 6.29
CA GLY A 78 13.13 5.20 4.86
C GLY A 78 12.05 6.12 4.30
N SER A 79 12.38 7.42 4.22
CA SER A 79 11.43 8.49 3.93
C SER A 79 10.80 8.37 2.54
N ASP A 80 11.52 7.84 1.55
CA ASP A 80 11.03 7.55 0.20
C ASP A 80 9.91 6.50 0.20
N LEU A 81 10.16 5.31 0.75
CA LEU A 81 9.19 4.22 0.80
C LEU A 81 7.99 4.57 1.67
N ALA A 82 8.24 5.17 2.85
CA ALA A 82 7.17 5.64 3.72
C ALA A 82 6.34 6.73 3.02
N GLY A 83 6.99 7.66 2.31
CA GLY A 83 6.35 8.72 1.56
C GLY A 83 5.45 8.20 0.44
N GLU A 84 5.93 7.26 -0.37
CA GLU A 84 5.12 6.65 -1.43
C GLU A 84 3.96 5.82 -0.87
N THR A 85 4.17 5.13 0.26
CA THR A 85 3.08 4.41 0.96
C THR A 85 2.02 5.38 1.47
N ALA A 86 2.43 6.49 2.08
CA ALA A 86 1.52 7.54 2.54
C ALA A 86 0.75 8.17 1.36
N ALA A 87 1.42 8.45 0.24
CA ALA A 87 0.80 8.96 -0.98
C ALA A 87 -0.22 7.97 -1.56
N ALA A 88 0.11 6.68 -1.61
CA ALA A 88 -0.80 5.64 -2.09
C ALA A 88 -2.06 5.52 -1.22
N LEU A 89 -1.90 5.52 0.12
CA LEU A 89 -3.01 5.48 1.07
C LEU A 89 -3.88 6.74 0.99
N ALA A 90 -3.26 7.93 0.89
CA ALA A 90 -3.97 9.20 0.75
C ALA A 90 -4.78 9.26 -0.55
N ALA A 91 -4.17 8.92 -1.69
CA ALA A 91 -4.86 8.88 -2.98
C ALA A 91 -6.00 7.85 -2.97
N ALA A 92 -5.78 6.66 -2.40
CA ALA A 92 -6.83 5.66 -2.25
C ALA A 92 -7.98 6.18 -1.39
N SER A 93 -7.71 6.93 -0.31
CA SER A 93 -8.78 7.51 0.52
C SER A 93 -9.74 8.37 -0.31
N ILE A 94 -9.22 9.18 -1.24
CA ILE A 94 -10.03 10.00 -2.14
C ILE A 94 -10.85 9.12 -3.10
N ALA A 95 -10.21 8.10 -3.71
CA ALA A 95 -10.86 7.20 -4.64
C ALA A 95 -12.01 6.39 -4.00
N PHE A 96 -11.85 5.96 -2.74
CA PHE A 96 -12.85 5.19 -1.99
C PHE A 96 -13.95 6.05 -1.36
N LYS A 97 -13.72 7.33 -1.11
CA LYS A 97 -14.67 8.20 -0.40
C LYS A 97 -16.14 8.11 -0.86
N PRO A 98 -16.48 8.06 -2.17
CA PRO A 98 -17.87 7.94 -2.59
C PRO A 98 -18.45 6.52 -2.58
N TYR A 99 -17.63 5.48 -2.33
CA TYR A 99 -18.02 4.07 -2.39
C TYR A 99 -17.93 3.35 -1.05
N ASP A 100 -16.98 3.75 -0.19
CA ASP A 100 -16.75 3.22 1.15
C ASP A 100 -16.07 4.31 2.01
N SER A 101 -16.90 5.09 2.70
CA SER A 101 -16.43 6.21 3.53
C SER A 101 -15.69 5.75 4.78
N ALA A 102 -16.03 4.58 5.33
CA ALA A 102 -15.36 4.01 6.50
C ALA A 102 -13.93 3.58 6.15
N TYR A 103 -13.76 2.85 5.05
CA TYR A 103 -12.44 2.47 4.57
C TYR A 103 -11.62 3.68 4.11
N SER A 104 -12.23 4.65 3.44
CA SER A 104 -11.60 5.95 3.13
C SER A 104 -11.02 6.62 4.38
N ASN A 105 -11.77 6.69 5.48
CA ASN A 105 -11.29 7.30 6.72
C ASN A 105 -10.13 6.51 7.34
N LEU A 106 -10.21 5.18 7.32
CA LEU A 106 -9.12 4.31 7.79
C LEU A 106 -7.83 4.54 7.00
N LEU A 107 -7.91 4.58 5.67
CA LEU A 107 -6.77 4.87 4.79
C LEU A 107 -6.13 6.22 5.13
N LEU A 108 -6.95 7.26 5.35
CA LEU A 108 -6.45 8.59 5.67
C LEU A 108 -5.75 8.68 7.03
N VAL A 109 -6.21 7.89 8.02
CA VAL A 109 -5.54 7.78 9.33
C VAL A 109 -4.13 7.22 9.16
N HIS A 110 -4.00 6.09 8.46
CA HIS A 110 -2.68 5.49 8.20
C HIS A 110 -1.79 6.42 7.36
N ALA A 111 -2.32 7.05 6.31
CA ALA A 111 -1.57 7.97 5.46
C ALA A 111 -0.95 9.14 6.25
N LYS A 112 -1.71 9.74 7.17
CA LYS A 112 -1.23 10.83 8.03
C LYS A 112 -0.12 10.39 8.98
N GLN A 113 -0.27 9.22 9.61
CA GLN A 113 0.72 8.70 10.53
C GLN A 113 2.03 8.37 9.81
N VAL A 114 1.96 7.66 8.67
CA VAL A 114 3.14 7.33 7.86
C VAL A 114 3.79 8.61 7.30
N SER A 115 3.01 9.59 6.83
CA SER A 115 3.57 10.87 6.37
C SER A 115 4.27 11.64 7.50
N PHE A 116 3.75 11.59 8.72
CA PHE A 116 4.41 12.20 9.87
C PHE A 116 5.75 11.51 10.19
N PHE A 117 5.79 10.18 10.13
CA PHE A 117 7.04 9.41 10.26
C PHE A 117 8.06 9.85 9.18
N THR A 118 7.67 9.94 7.91
CA THR A 118 8.51 10.40 6.80
C THR A 118 9.12 11.78 7.00
N LEU A 119 8.37 12.72 7.58
CA LEU A 119 8.85 14.11 7.76
C LEU A 119 9.75 14.27 8.98
N LYS A 120 9.69 13.33 9.92
CA LYS A 120 10.37 13.42 11.21
C LYS A 120 11.71 12.69 11.22
N TYR A 121 11.84 11.59 10.47
CA TYR A 121 13.00 10.70 10.45
C TYR A 121 13.47 10.48 9.00
#